data_AF-A0A7H1PR78-F1
#
_entry.id   AF-A0A7H1PR78-F1
#
_cell.length_a   1.000
_cell.length_b   1.000
_cell.length_c   1.000
_cell.angle_alpha   90.00
_cell.angle_beta   90.00
_cell.angle_gamma   90.00
#
_symmetry.space_group_name_H-M   'P 1'
#
loop_
_entity.id
_entity.type
_entity.pdbx_description
1 polymer ?
#
loop_
_entity_poly.entity_id
_entity_poly.type
_entity_poly.pdbx_seq_one_letter_code
_entity_poly.pdbx_strand_id
1 'polypeptide(L)'
;MTIQGRRRLERCRTRPIAHVAAETGVSRACLSKWKSRYDQYGEAGLQDRLSVPHTSPTQTPPDVVERIEQLRRDSKRSARRIALELAGHGVRISERTVGRWLARLGINHRRFLDPDGSVNRRPPKRIVARYPGHMVHSALRGQCR
;
A
#
# COMPACT_ATOMS: atom_id res chain seq x y z
N MET A 1 15.97 18.02 5.55
CA MET A 1 16.30 18.84 6.74
C MET A 1 15.55 18.30 7.94
N THR A 2 16.25 17.99 9.03
CA THR A 2 15.71 17.42 10.26
C THR A 2 14.82 18.44 11.01
N ILE A 3 13.85 17.98 11.82
CA ILE A 3 12.99 18.85 12.66
C ILE A 3 13.82 19.81 13.53
N GLN A 4 14.98 19.36 14.01
CA GLN A 4 15.93 20.18 14.78
C GLN A 4 16.45 21.40 14.00
N GLY A 5 16.60 21.29 12.68
CA GLY A 5 16.97 22.42 11.82
C GLY A 5 15.87 23.47 11.69
N ARG A 6 14.60 23.07 11.81
CA ARG A 6 13.43 23.96 11.72
C ARG A 6 13.14 24.73 13.01
N ARG A 7 13.55 24.22 14.18
CA ARG A 7 13.45 24.95 15.46
C ARG A 7 14.20 26.28 15.46
N ARG A 8 15.19 26.43 14.56
CA ARG A 8 15.90 27.69 14.31
C ARG A 8 14.99 28.83 13.82
N LEU A 9 13.76 28.53 13.41
CA LEU A 9 12.69 29.48 13.09
C LEU A 9 12.26 30.32 14.30
N GLU A 10 12.42 29.85 15.53
CA GLU A 10 12.09 30.64 16.74
C GLU A 10 12.88 31.95 16.79
N ARG A 11 14.08 31.98 16.20
CA ARG A 11 14.91 33.19 16.07
C ARG A 11 14.29 34.25 15.17
N CYS A 12 13.32 33.90 14.32
CA CYS A 12 12.53 34.85 13.54
C CYS A 12 11.52 35.63 14.39
N ARG A 13 11.35 35.34 15.69
CA ARG A 13 10.52 36.15 16.59
C ARG A 13 11.12 37.53 16.85
N THR A 14 12.46 37.61 16.94
CA THR A 14 13.18 38.83 17.30
C THR A 14 14.06 39.38 16.17
N ARG A 15 14.27 38.58 15.11
CA ARG A 15 15.18 38.93 13.99
C ARG A 15 14.46 38.78 12.64
N PRO A 16 14.84 39.59 11.62
CA PRO A 16 14.25 39.49 10.29
C PRO A 16 14.57 38.13 9.61
N ILE A 17 13.59 37.61 8.86
CA ILE A 17 13.66 36.31 8.15
C ILE A 17 14.88 36.22 7.25
N ALA A 18 15.30 37.32 6.61
CA ALA A 18 16.45 37.35 5.72
C ALA A 18 17.77 36.96 6.42
N HIS A 19 17.99 37.45 7.65
CA HIS A 19 19.21 37.13 8.42
C HIS A 19 19.21 35.67 8.87
N VAL A 20 18.07 35.19 9.36
CA VAL A 20 17.94 33.79 9.81
C VAL A 20 18.07 32.82 8.63
N ALA A 21 17.56 33.18 7.45
CA ALA A 21 17.72 32.40 6.23
C ALA A 21 19.19 32.27 5.81
N ALA A 22 19.95 33.36 5.83
CA ALA A 22 21.37 33.38 5.52
C ALA A 22 22.20 32.52 6.49
N GLU A 23 21.95 32.63 7.80
CA GLU A 23 22.65 31.85 8.84
C GLU A 23 22.33 30.34 8.80
N THR A 24 21.13 29.98 8.34
CA THR A 24 20.67 28.59 8.34
C THR A 24 20.92 27.87 7.01
N GLY A 25 21.40 28.58 5.99
CA GLY A 25 21.62 28.03 4.65
C GLY A 25 20.30 27.64 3.95
N VAL A 26 19.20 28.31 4.28
CA VAL A 26 17.87 28.03 3.73
C VAL A 26 17.36 29.23 2.95
N SER A 27 16.62 29.01 1.87
CA SER A 27 16.05 30.13 1.11
C SER A 27 15.02 30.92 1.94
N ARG A 28 14.96 32.24 1.71
CA ARG A 28 13.98 33.14 2.35
C ARG A 28 12.54 32.64 2.17
N ALA A 29 12.22 32.12 0.99
CA ALA A 29 10.90 31.58 0.68
C ALA A 29 10.56 30.33 1.51
N CYS A 30 11.51 29.42 1.71
CA CYS A 30 11.33 28.22 2.53
C CYS A 30 11.12 28.60 4.01
N LEU A 31 11.92 29.54 4.53
CA LEU A 31 11.80 30.00 5.91
C LEU A 31 10.50 30.78 6.16
N SER A 32 10.08 31.62 5.21
CA SER A 32 8.79 32.32 5.25
C SER A 32 7.60 31.33 5.28
N LYS A 33 7.65 30.27 4.45
CA LYS A 33 6.64 29.20 4.45
C LYS A 33 6.55 28.48 5.80
N TRP A 34 7.69 28.21 6.44
CA TRP A 34 7.70 27.62 7.78
C TRP A 34 7.18 28.59 8.85
N LYS A 35 7.53 29.87 8.77
CA LYS A 35 7.00 30.91 9.68
C LYS A 35 5.48 30.99 9.60
N SER A 36 4.94 31.14 8.39
CA SER A 36 3.48 31.20 8.18
C SER A 36 2.76 29.96 8.73
N ARG A 37 3.35 28.77 8.60
CA ARG A 37 2.80 27.55 9.19
C ARG A 37 2.90 27.50 10.71
N TYR A 38 4.01 27.96 11.28
CA TYR A 38 4.17 28.04 12.73
C TYR A 38 3.18 29.03 13.34
N ASP A 39 2.97 30.18 12.69
CA ASP A 39 2.02 31.18 13.15
C ASP A 39 0.57 30.64 13.11
N GLN A 40 0.24 29.73 12.18
CA GLN A 40 -1.09 29.11 12.07
C GLN A 40 -1.32 27.85 12.93
N TYR A 41 -0.30 27.01 13.10
CA TYR A 41 -0.44 25.67 13.68
C TYR A 41 0.53 25.39 14.84
N GLY A 42 1.31 26.39 15.27
CA GLY A 42 2.32 26.24 16.32
C GLY A 42 3.39 25.21 15.96
N GLU A 43 3.85 24.44 16.94
CA GLU A 43 4.86 23.38 16.74
C GLU A 43 4.42 22.31 15.73
N ALA A 44 3.11 22.03 15.62
CA ALA A 44 2.59 21.10 14.63
C ALA A 44 2.84 21.57 13.19
N GLY A 45 2.99 22.88 12.98
CA GLY A 45 3.34 23.48 11.69
C GLY A 45 4.77 23.20 11.22
N LEU A 46 5.68 22.80 12.12
CA LEU A 46 7.08 22.46 11.80
C LEU A 46 7.25 21.00 11.39
N GLN A 47 6.29 20.15 11.71
CA GLN A 47 6.33 18.74 11.33
C GLN A 47 6.23 18.60 9.81
N ASP A 48 6.92 17.58 9.26
CA ASP A 48 6.75 17.25 7.85
C ASP A 48 5.33 16.74 7.63
N ARG A 49 4.56 17.52 6.87
CA ARG A 49 3.31 17.02 6.32
C ARG A 49 3.63 16.03 5.23
N LEU A 50 2.91 14.92 5.22
CA LEU A 50 2.95 13.96 4.12
C LEU A 50 2.65 14.71 2.82
N SER A 51 3.55 14.59 1.83
CA SER A 51 3.37 15.19 0.50
C SER A 51 2.39 14.36 -0.35
N VAL A 52 1.28 13.94 0.26
CA VAL A 52 0.29 13.06 -0.33
C VAL A 52 -0.90 13.93 -0.78
N PRO A 53 -1.44 13.70 -1.99
CA PRO A 53 -2.62 14.45 -2.44
C PRO A 53 -3.78 14.26 -1.47
N HIS A 54 -4.49 15.36 -1.17
CA HIS A 54 -5.64 15.36 -0.26
C HIS A 54 -6.81 14.50 -0.77
N THR A 55 -6.92 14.34 -2.09
CA THR A 55 -7.92 13.51 -2.75
C THR A 55 -7.28 12.78 -3.92
N SER A 56 -7.62 11.50 -4.08
CA SER A 56 -7.24 10.70 -5.24
C SER A 56 -8.53 10.20 -5.90
N PRO A 57 -9.02 10.85 -6.98
CA PRO A 57 -10.28 10.46 -7.64
C PRO A 57 -10.24 9.06 -8.25
N THR A 58 -9.05 8.47 -8.41
CA THR A 58 -8.84 7.09 -8.87
C THR A 58 -8.63 6.11 -7.72
N GLN A 59 -8.83 6.56 -6.47
CA GLN A 59 -8.74 5.70 -5.30
C GLN A 59 -9.79 4.62 -5.41
N THR A 60 -9.35 3.37 -5.26
CA THR A 60 -10.27 2.24 -5.21
C THR A 60 -11.25 2.47 -4.06
N PRO A 61 -12.57 2.46 -4.33
CA PRO A 61 -13.58 2.62 -3.30
C PRO A 61 -13.39 1.58 -2.17
N PRO A 62 -13.60 1.96 -0.90
CA PRO A 62 -13.34 1.07 0.24
C PRO A 62 -14.19 -0.21 0.23
N ASP A 63 -15.43 -0.12 -0.25
CA ASP A 63 -16.34 -1.26 -0.48
C ASP A 63 -15.74 -2.27 -1.46
N VAL A 64 -15.06 -1.80 -2.50
CA VAL A 64 -14.40 -2.68 -3.46
C VAL A 64 -13.17 -3.35 -2.84
N VAL A 65 -12.44 -2.66 -1.97
CA VAL A 65 -11.31 -3.25 -1.24
C VAL A 65 -11.79 -4.35 -0.30
N GLU A 66 -12.87 -4.11 0.43
CA GLU A 66 -13.51 -5.12 1.29
C GLU A 66 -13.95 -6.33 0.47
N ARG A 67 -14.53 -6.10 -0.72
CA ARG A 67 -14.91 -7.20 -1.62
C ARG A 67 -13.71 -8.00 -2.12
N ILE A 68 -12.59 -7.34 -2.46
CA ILE A 68 -11.33 -8.00 -2.83
C ILE A 68 -10.84 -8.91 -1.68
N GLU A 69 -10.92 -8.43 -0.45
CA GLU A 69 -10.50 -9.14 0.75
C GLU A 69 -11.38 -10.38 1.02
N GLN A 70 -12.71 -10.22 0.99
CA GLN A 70 -13.69 -11.30 1.15
C GLN A 70 -13.45 -12.40 0.11
N LEU A 71 -13.41 -12.04 -1.18
CA LEU A 71 -13.20 -13.00 -2.27
C LEU A 71 -11.88 -13.75 -2.16
N ARG A 72 -10.87 -13.10 -1.58
CA ARG A 72 -9.57 -13.71 -1.35
C ARG A 72 -9.59 -14.69 -0.17
N ARG A 73 -10.19 -14.34 0.97
CA ARG A 73 -10.22 -15.21 2.16
C ARG A 73 -11.15 -16.39 1.98
N ASP A 74 -12.38 -16.15 1.52
CA ASP A 74 -13.43 -17.19 1.49
C ASP A 74 -13.20 -18.19 0.36
N SER A 75 -12.85 -17.69 -0.83
CA SER A 75 -12.78 -18.50 -2.04
C SER A 75 -11.35 -18.79 -2.51
N LYS A 76 -10.33 -18.27 -1.82
CA LYS A 76 -8.90 -18.42 -2.16
C LYS A 76 -8.61 -18.09 -3.64
N ARG A 77 -9.38 -17.16 -4.22
CA ARG A 77 -9.33 -16.79 -5.65
C ARG A 77 -8.02 -16.07 -5.96
N SER A 78 -7.50 -16.26 -7.17
CA SER A 78 -6.34 -15.50 -7.66
C SER A 78 -6.72 -14.05 -7.97
N ALA A 79 -5.74 -13.14 -8.00
CA ALA A 79 -5.97 -11.74 -8.36
C ALA A 79 -6.70 -11.60 -9.71
N ARG A 80 -6.32 -12.41 -10.71
CA ARG A 80 -7.02 -12.49 -12.00
C ARG A 80 -8.50 -12.86 -11.86
N ARG A 81 -8.84 -13.88 -11.06
CA ARG A 81 -10.23 -14.30 -10.86
C ARG A 81 -11.05 -13.23 -10.16
N ILE A 82 -10.47 -12.59 -9.15
CA ILE A 82 -11.11 -11.49 -8.42
C ILE A 82 -11.40 -10.33 -9.37
N ALA A 83 -10.44 -9.94 -10.21
CA ALA A 83 -10.64 -8.88 -11.20
C ALA A 83 -11.77 -9.20 -12.20
N LEU A 84 -11.85 -10.44 -12.68
CA LEU A 84 -12.92 -10.89 -13.59
C LEU A 84 -14.30 -10.88 -12.92
N GLU A 85 -14.37 -11.31 -11.66
CA GLU A 85 -15.62 -11.31 -10.90
C GLU A 85 -16.11 -9.90 -10.61
N LEU A 86 -15.22 -9.00 -10.19
CA LEU A 86 -15.54 -7.58 -10.01
C LEU A 86 -16.02 -6.93 -11.31
N ALA A 87 -15.40 -7.28 -12.45
CA ALA A 87 -15.85 -6.81 -13.76
C ALA A 87 -17.27 -7.29 -14.09
N GLY A 88 -17.64 -8.52 -13.69
CA GLY A 88 -19.01 -9.04 -13.81
C GLY A 88 -20.04 -8.28 -12.96
N HIS A 89 -19.60 -7.66 -11.87
CA HIS A 89 -20.42 -6.78 -11.02
C HIS A 89 -20.35 -5.30 -11.40
N GLY A 90 -19.79 -4.97 -12.57
CA GLY A 90 -19.69 -3.59 -13.07
C GLY A 90 -18.50 -2.79 -12.54
N VAL A 91 -17.64 -3.40 -11.71
CA VAL A 91 -16.46 -2.75 -11.14
C VAL A 91 -15.22 -3.05 -11.99
N ARG A 92 -14.78 -2.08 -12.79
CA ARG A 92 -13.59 -2.23 -13.64
C ARG A 92 -12.31 -1.94 -12.86
N ILE A 93 -11.60 -3.00 -12.47
CA ILE A 93 -10.29 -2.91 -11.82
C ILE A 93 -9.29 -3.84 -12.49
N SER A 94 -8.05 -3.34 -12.66
CA SER A 94 -6.96 -4.14 -13.21
C SER A 94 -6.49 -5.23 -12.23
N GLU A 95 -6.04 -6.36 -12.75
CA GLU A 95 -5.40 -7.42 -11.93
C GLU A 95 -4.22 -6.88 -11.11
N ARG A 96 -3.46 -5.92 -11.64
CA ARG A 96 -2.34 -5.27 -10.94
C ARG A 96 -2.82 -4.50 -9.71
N THR A 97 -3.94 -3.79 -9.82
CA THR A 97 -4.54 -3.05 -8.70
C THR A 97 -5.02 -4.00 -7.62
N VAL A 98 -5.68 -5.10 -7.99
CA VAL A 98 -6.06 -6.16 -7.05
C VAL A 98 -4.82 -6.72 -6.35
N GLY A 99 -3.77 -7.08 -7.10
CA GLY A 99 -2.52 -7.58 -6.54
C GLY A 99 -1.85 -6.62 -5.55
N ARG A 100 -1.86 -5.31 -5.84
CA ARG A 100 -1.36 -4.29 -4.90
C ARG A 100 -2.17 -4.25 -3.61
N TRP A 101 -3.50 -4.32 -3.69
CA TRP A 101 -4.35 -4.39 -2.49
C TRP A 101 -4.12 -5.66 -1.70
N LEU A 102 -4.01 -6.82 -2.35
CA LEU A 102 -3.68 -8.08 -1.67
C LEU A 102 -2.30 -8.04 -0.98
N ALA A 103 -1.32 -7.35 -1.57
CA ALA A 103 0.00 -7.15 -0.96
C ALA A 103 -0.09 -6.20 0.26
N ARG A 104 -0.85 -5.10 0.16
CA ARG A 104 -1.09 -4.17 1.28
C ARG A 104 -1.81 -4.84 2.45
N LEU A 105 -2.74 -5.74 2.16
CA LEU A 105 -3.48 -6.53 3.15
C LEU A 105 -2.70 -7.75 3.67
N GLY A 106 -1.49 -8.03 3.16
CA GLY A 106 -0.66 -9.17 3.58
C GLY A 106 -1.11 -10.55 3.05
N ILE A 107 -2.18 -10.62 2.27
CA ILE A 107 -2.84 -11.87 1.82
C ILE A 107 -2.47 -12.29 0.38
N ASN A 108 -1.36 -11.76 -0.14
CA ASN A 108 -0.91 -12.02 -1.52
C ASN A 108 -0.48 -13.49 -1.75
N HIS A 109 0.07 -14.15 -0.73
CA HIS A 109 0.37 -15.58 -0.82
C HIS A 109 -0.70 -16.41 -0.11
N ARG A 110 -1.06 -17.55 -0.72
CA ARG A 110 -2.03 -18.48 -0.12
C ARG A 110 -1.65 -18.95 1.28
N ARG A 111 -0.35 -19.01 1.61
CA ARG A 111 0.11 -19.39 2.95
C ARG A 111 -0.29 -18.40 4.05
N PHE A 112 -0.59 -17.17 3.69
CA PHE A 112 -0.95 -16.10 4.62
C PHE A 112 -2.47 -15.89 4.72
N LEU A 113 -3.28 -16.82 4.20
CA LEU A 113 -4.74 -16.71 4.23
C LEU A 113 -5.37 -17.29 5.49
N ASP A 114 -4.72 -18.27 6.13
CA ASP A 114 -5.27 -18.92 7.32
C ASP A 114 -4.66 -18.28 8.59
N PRO A 115 -5.48 -17.75 9.51
CA PRO A 115 -5.02 -17.25 10.80
C PRO A 115 -4.50 -18.38 11.73
N ASP A 116 -4.98 -19.61 11.57
CA ASP A 116 -4.61 -20.76 12.42
C ASP A 116 -3.34 -21.50 11.94
N GLY A 117 -2.64 -21.02 10.91
CA GLY A 117 -1.43 -21.67 10.39
C GLY A 117 -1.67 -23.02 9.69
N SER A 118 -2.94 -23.38 9.46
CA SER A 118 -3.30 -24.63 8.78
C SER A 118 -2.71 -24.70 7.37
N VAL A 119 -2.33 -25.90 6.92
CA VAL A 119 -1.79 -26.07 5.56
C VAL A 119 -2.90 -25.77 4.56
N ASN A 120 -2.80 -24.58 3.97
CA ASN A 120 -3.72 -24.01 2.97
C ASN A 120 -3.81 -24.79 1.62
N ARG A 121 -3.20 -25.97 1.55
CA ARG A 121 -3.17 -26.86 0.38
C ARG A 121 -3.92 -28.14 0.69
N ARG A 122 -4.62 -28.65 -0.32
CA ARG A 122 -5.08 -30.03 -0.27
C ARG A 122 -3.87 -30.94 -0.09
N PRO A 123 -3.94 -31.96 0.78
CA PRO A 123 -2.88 -32.93 0.91
C PRO A 123 -2.59 -33.54 -0.47
N PRO A 124 -1.31 -33.82 -0.79
CA PRO A 124 -0.96 -34.44 -2.05
C PRO A 124 -1.70 -35.77 -2.18
N LYS A 125 -2.43 -35.94 -3.28
CA LYS A 125 -3.08 -37.22 -3.60
C LYS A 125 -2.14 -38.04 -4.46
N ARG A 126 -1.97 -39.32 -4.12
CA ARG A 126 -1.25 -40.27 -4.96
C ARG A 126 -1.95 -40.35 -6.33
N ILE A 127 -1.20 -40.08 -7.38
CA ILE A 127 -1.66 -40.27 -8.74
C ILE A 127 -1.57 -41.76 -9.06
N VAL A 128 -2.69 -42.38 -9.42
CA VAL A 128 -2.76 -43.82 -9.73
C VAL A 128 -3.03 -43.98 -11.23
N ALA A 129 -2.15 -44.70 -11.93
CA ALA A 129 -2.40 -45.10 -13.31
C ALA A 129 -3.48 -46.19 -13.32
N ARG A 130 -4.51 -46.04 -14.17
CA ARG A 130 -5.63 -46.99 -14.21
C ARG A 130 -5.33 -48.26 -15.00
N TYR A 131 -4.37 -48.22 -15.93
CA TYR A 131 -4.01 -49.33 -16.83
C TYR A 131 -2.59 -49.11 -17.42
N PRO A 132 -1.94 -50.16 -17.97
CA PRO A 132 -0.65 -50.04 -18.65
C PRO A 132 -0.72 -49.05 -19.82
N GLY A 133 0.21 -48.08 -19.88
CA GLY A 133 0.20 -47.00 -20.87
C GLY A 133 -0.69 -45.79 -20.53
N HIS A 134 -1.39 -45.78 -19.39
CA HIS A 134 -2.19 -44.63 -18.94
C HIS A 134 -1.29 -43.44 -18.57
N MET A 135 -1.20 -42.47 -19.48
CA MET A 135 -0.43 -41.25 -19.29
C MET A 135 -1.21 -40.26 -18.40
N VAL A 136 -0.68 -39.99 -17.20
CA VAL A 136 -1.28 -38.98 -16.32
C VAL A 136 -0.61 -37.63 -16.53
N HIS A 137 -1.39 -36.64 -16.95
CA HIS A 137 -0.91 -35.27 -17.09
C HIS A 137 -0.91 -34.57 -15.72
N SER A 138 0.26 -34.51 -15.08
CA SER A 138 0.47 -33.72 -13.87
C SER A 138 1.05 -32.36 -14.21
N ALA A 139 0.22 -31.32 -14.18
CA ALA A 139 0.70 -29.94 -14.32
C ALA A 139 1.34 -29.45 -13.01
N LEU A 140 2.67 -29.38 -12.98
CA LEU A 140 3.40 -28.72 -11.90
C LEU A 140 3.25 -27.20 -12.07
N ARG A 141 2.34 -26.58 -11.31
CA ARG A 141 2.36 -25.12 -11.16
C ARG A 141 3.50 -24.76 -10.21
N GLY A 142 4.64 -24.41 -10.81
CA GLY A 142 5.80 -23.86 -10.12
C GLY A 142 5.40 -22.66 -9.26
N GLN A 143 5.82 -22.71 -8.00
CA GLN A 143 5.69 -21.60 -7.08
C GLN A 143 6.82 -20.63 -7.43
N CYS A 144 6.50 -19.46 -7.99
CA CYS A 144 7.49 -18.39 -8.08
C CYS A 144 7.91 -18.04 -6.65
N ARG A 145 9.23 -18.15 -6.41
CA ARG A 145 9.90 -17.95 -5.12
C ARG A 145 9.92 -16.48 -4.75
#